data_AF-A0A2N3ET80-F1
#
_entry.id   AF-A0A2N3ET80-F1
#
_cell.length_a   1.000
_cell.length_b   1.000
_cell.length_c   1.000
_cell.angle_alpha   90.00
_cell.angle_beta   90.00
_cell.angle_gamma   90.00
#
_symmetry.space_group_name_H-M   'P 1'
#
loop_
_entity.id
_entity.type
_entity.pdbx_description
1 polymer ?
#
loop_
_entity_poly.entity_id
_entity_poly.type
_entity_poly.pdbx_seq_one_letter_code
_entity_poly.pdbx_strand_id
1 'polypeptide(L)'
;MLEPLPTLRPPQRPASKLARDLPARAALIWLAAGWRDLRRSPGASLAYGVVVTALSWAVLAGLAAVGLLHLALPAISGFLIVGPFLAIGLYEKSRRLEQGDPIGLRAMVLVRPASGAQLAFAGLLLGLLVLFWLRAADLLYALFFGLGPIPAAGDAVLNLIDTPRGWALLVVGSLVGGLFAAFAFALSLFAVPTLMAEKRDALTAMGLSLATTTQNLAPCIAWGAFVVGGMALSAATGLLALIVIFPVLGHGTWHAWRAIRGATP
;
A
#
# COMPACT_ATOMS: atom_id res chain seq x y z
N MET A 1 34.38 -29.60 -47.12
CA MET A 1 33.70 -29.88 -45.85
C MET A 1 33.59 -28.57 -45.09
N LEU A 2 32.38 -28.03 -44.94
CA LEU A 2 32.16 -26.84 -44.11
C LEU A 2 32.15 -27.30 -42.65
N GLU A 3 32.96 -26.67 -41.82
CA GLU A 3 33.00 -26.89 -40.37
C GLU A 3 31.59 -26.59 -39.80
N PRO A 4 30.97 -27.51 -39.02
CA PRO A 4 29.65 -27.27 -38.48
C PRO A 4 29.70 -26.08 -37.50
N LEU A 5 28.75 -25.15 -37.66
CA LEU A 5 28.64 -23.97 -36.82
C LEU A 5 28.56 -24.37 -35.33
N PRO A 6 29.28 -23.67 -34.43
CA PRO A 6 29.24 -23.96 -33.01
C PRO A 6 27.81 -23.90 -32.49
N THR A 7 27.38 -24.93 -31.76
CA THR A 7 26.03 -25.00 -31.21
C THR A 7 25.85 -23.84 -30.22
N LEU A 8 24.90 -22.92 -30.51
CA LEU A 8 24.51 -21.85 -29.61
C LEU A 8 24.07 -22.47 -28.28
N ARG A 9 24.87 -22.29 -27.21
CA ARG A 9 24.43 -22.66 -25.86
C ARG A 9 23.21 -21.80 -25.53
N PRO A 10 22.10 -22.38 -25.06
CA PRO A 10 20.99 -21.57 -24.58
C PRO A 10 21.51 -20.66 -23.46
N PRO A 11 21.14 -19.37 -23.44
CA PRO A 11 21.62 -18.45 -22.44
C PRO A 11 21.21 -18.95 -21.04
N GLN A 12 22.19 -19.41 -20.26
CA GLN A 12 22.00 -19.69 -18.84
C GLN A 12 21.81 -18.36 -18.13
N ARG A 13 20.54 -17.96 -17.94
CA ARG A 13 20.23 -16.81 -17.08
C ARG A 13 20.54 -17.23 -15.65
N PRO A 14 21.46 -16.54 -14.94
CA PRO A 14 21.71 -16.84 -13.54
C PRO A 14 20.39 -16.74 -12.75
N ALA A 15 20.21 -17.63 -11.78
CA ALA A 15 19.05 -17.58 -10.89
C ALA A 15 18.93 -16.16 -10.30
N SER A 16 17.74 -15.57 -10.40
CA SER A 16 17.56 -14.20 -9.96
C SER A 16 17.79 -14.10 -8.45
N LYS A 17 18.67 -13.19 -8.03
CA LYS A 17 18.95 -12.92 -6.61
C LYS A 17 17.72 -12.41 -5.83
N LEU A 18 16.65 -12.02 -6.53
CA LEU A 18 15.43 -11.50 -5.92
C LEU A 18 14.31 -12.55 -5.83
N ALA A 19 14.40 -13.69 -6.52
CA ALA A 19 13.43 -14.77 -6.40
C ALA A 19 13.70 -15.55 -5.10
N ARG A 20 12.71 -15.64 -4.22
CA ARG A 20 12.82 -16.30 -2.92
C ARG A 20 12.01 -17.59 -2.80
N ASP A 21 11.29 -17.96 -3.85
CA ASP A 21 10.43 -19.15 -3.93
C ASP A 21 9.48 -19.31 -2.73
N LEU A 22 9.04 -18.17 -2.17
CA LEU A 22 8.12 -18.15 -1.04
C LEU A 22 6.71 -18.53 -1.50
N PRO A 23 6.02 -19.42 -0.78
CA PRO A 23 4.65 -19.81 -1.10
C PRO A 23 3.67 -18.70 -0.69
N ALA A 24 2.48 -18.67 -1.31
CA ALA A 24 1.42 -17.71 -0.96
C ALA A 24 1.06 -17.69 0.54
N ARG A 25 1.15 -18.84 1.22
CA ARG A 25 0.93 -18.98 2.67
C ARG A 25 1.88 -18.13 3.54
N ALA A 26 3.00 -17.65 2.99
CA ALA A 26 3.90 -16.74 3.70
C ALA A 26 3.18 -15.46 4.17
N ALA A 27 2.18 -15.00 3.41
CA ALA A 27 1.37 -13.85 3.79
C ALA A 27 0.61 -14.04 5.12
N LEU A 28 0.18 -15.27 5.44
CA LEU A 28 -0.44 -15.58 6.74
C LEU A 28 0.57 -15.47 7.89
N ILE A 29 1.82 -15.86 7.65
CA ILE A 29 2.90 -15.75 8.64
C ILE A 29 3.18 -14.28 8.94
N TRP A 30 3.22 -13.44 7.91
CA TRP A 30 3.39 -11.99 8.04
C TRP A 30 2.23 -11.35 8.80
N LEU A 31 0.99 -11.75 8.48
CA LEU A 31 -0.20 -11.27 9.18
C LEU A 31 -0.18 -11.64 10.67
N ALA A 32 0.15 -12.90 10.98
CA ALA A 32 0.26 -13.40 12.34
C ALA A 32 1.38 -12.71 13.13
N ALA A 33 2.52 -12.42 12.48
CA ALA A 33 3.61 -11.65 13.06
C ALA A 33 3.17 -10.19 13.32
N GLY A 34 2.43 -9.58 12.40
CA GLY A 34 1.87 -8.25 12.58
C GLY A 34 0.90 -8.17 13.77
N TRP A 35 0.07 -9.18 13.95
CA TRP A 35 -0.81 -9.30 15.11
C TRP A 35 -0.03 -9.45 16.43
N ARG A 36 1.06 -10.23 16.41
CA ARG A 36 1.95 -10.42 17.56
C ARG A 36 2.61 -9.10 17.99
N ASP A 37 3.08 -8.31 17.03
CA ASP A 37 3.71 -7.01 17.27
C ASP A 37 2.71 -5.98 17.81
N LEU A 38 1.47 -5.98 17.29
CA LEU A 38 0.39 -5.18 17.86
C LEU A 38 0.19 -5.52 19.35
N ARG A 39 0.05 -6.81 19.68
CA ARG A 39 -0.25 -7.27 21.05
C ARG A 39 0.85 -6.97 22.08
N ARG A 40 2.13 -6.93 21.68
CA ARG A 40 3.25 -6.67 22.62
C ARG A 40 3.25 -5.26 23.22
N SER A 41 2.62 -4.29 22.55
CA SER A 41 2.43 -2.92 23.09
C SER A 41 1.30 -2.23 22.29
N PRO A 42 0.03 -2.47 22.63
CA PRO A 42 -1.09 -2.10 21.76
C PRO A 42 -1.26 -0.58 21.68
N GLY A 43 -1.07 0.15 22.78
CA GLY A 43 -1.39 1.59 22.85
C GLY A 43 -0.71 2.43 21.77
N ALA A 44 0.60 2.24 21.54
CA ALA A 44 1.33 3.03 20.54
C ALA A 44 0.90 2.72 19.10
N SER A 45 0.60 1.45 18.80
CA SER A 45 0.11 1.02 17.49
C SER A 45 -1.33 1.48 17.24
N LEU A 46 -2.21 1.35 18.24
CA LEU A 46 -3.60 1.82 18.13
C LEU A 46 -3.67 3.33 17.99
N ALA A 47 -2.77 4.09 18.64
CA ALA A 47 -2.66 5.54 18.43
C ALA A 47 -2.38 5.88 16.95
N TYR A 48 -1.52 5.14 16.27
CA TYR A 48 -1.32 5.28 14.81
C TYR A 48 -2.61 5.01 14.03
N GLY A 49 -3.32 3.93 14.37
CA GLY A 49 -4.60 3.59 13.75
C GLY A 49 -5.65 4.69 13.95
N VAL A 50 -5.72 5.30 15.14
CA VAL A 50 -6.61 6.44 15.44
C VAL A 50 -6.24 7.65 14.60
N VAL A 51 -4.96 8.01 14.51
CA VAL A 51 -4.49 9.14 13.70
C VAL A 51 -4.84 8.94 12.22
N VAL A 52 -4.61 7.74 11.68
CA VAL A 52 -4.95 7.43 10.29
C VAL A 52 -6.46 7.51 10.06
N THR A 53 -7.26 6.95 10.97
CA THR A 53 -8.73 7.01 10.90
C THR A 53 -9.23 8.46 10.93
N ALA A 54 -8.70 9.27 11.85
CA ALA A 54 -9.04 10.69 11.97
C ALA A 54 -8.63 11.47 10.71
N LEU A 55 -7.47 11.19 10.15
CA LEU A 55 -7.03 11.78 8.88
C LEU A 55 -7.97 11.38 7.73
N SER A 56 -8.39 10.12 7.65
CA SER A 56 -9.34 9.67 6.63
C SER A 56 -10.69 10.38 6.76
N TRP A 57 -11.22 10.53 7.97
CA TRP A 57 -12.44 11.31 8.19
C TRP A 57 -12.27 12.79 7.87
N ALA A 58 -11.12 13.39 8.19
CA ALA A 58 -10.83 14.78 7.84
C ALA A 58 -10.80 14.98 6.32
N VAL A 59 -10.22 14.05 5.56
CA VAL A 59 -10.26 14.07 4.09
C VAL A 59 -11.69 13.98 3.57
N LEU A 60 -12.50 13.05 4.09
CA LEU A 60 -13.90 12.91 3.68
C LEU A 60 -14.75 14.13 4.04
N ALA A 61 -14.57 14.70 5.23
CA ALA A 61 -15.23 15.93 5.64
C ALA A 61 -14.82 17.11 4.77
N GLY A 62 -13.53 17.21 4.41
CA GLY A 62 -13.02 18.21 3.47
C GLY A 62 -13.66 18.08 2.10
N LEU A 63 -13.73 16.87 1.53
CA LEU A 63 -14.39 16.61 0.25
C LEU A 63 -15.89 16.95 0.30
N ALA A 64 -16.57 16.59 1.38
CA ALA A 64 -17.98 16.95 1.58
C ALA A 64 -18.18 18.48 1.62
N ALA A 65 -17.31 19.19 2.33
CA ALA A 65 -17.39 20.66 2.48
C ALA A 65 -17.22 21.40 1.15
N VAL A 66 -16.46 20.84 0.19
CA VAL A 66 -16.27 21.42 -1.14
C VAL A 66 -17.15 20.79 -2.22
N GLY A 67 -18.10 19.92 -1.85
CA GLY A 67 -19.03 19.29 -2.80
C GLY A 67 -18.40 18.22 -3.70
N LEU A 68 -17.26 17.63 -3.32
CA LEU A 68 -16.53 16.62 -4.08
C LEU A 68 -16.69 15.20 -3.50
N LEU A 69 -17.83 14.91 -2.86
CA LEU A 69 -18.03 13.61 -2.19
C LEU A 69 -18.09 12.42 -3.18
N HIS A 70 -18.31 12.67 -4.47
CA HIS A 70 -18.17 11.63 -5.51
C HIS A 70 -16.74 11.06 -5.58
N LEU A 71 -15.74 11.80 -5.10
CA LEU A 71 -14.35 11.33 -4.97
C LEU A 71 -14.07 10.56 -3.67
N ALA A 72 -15.06 10.33 -2.80
CA ALA A 72 -14.85 9.65 -1.53
C ALA A 72 -14.22 8.27 -1.70
N LEU A 73 -14.76 7.43 -2.59
CA LEU A 73 -14.21 6.09 -2.86
C LEU A 73 -12.77 6.15 -3.39
N PRO A 74 -12.46 6.94 -4.43
CA PRO A 74 -11.08 7.19 -4.88
C PRO A 74 -10.15 7.72 -3.77
N ALA A 75 -10.60 8.64 -2.93
CA ALA A 75 -9.80 9.22 -1.86
C ALA A 75 -9.50 8.20 -0.76
N ILE A 76 -10.49 7.39 -0.38
CA ILE A 76 -10.33 6.27 0.55
C ILE A 76 -9.35 5.24 -0.05
N SER A 77 -9.52 4.85 -1.31
CA SER A 77 -8.60 3.90 -1.97
C SER A 77 -7.20 4.48 -2.16
N GLY A 78 -7.03 5.80 -2.19
CA GLY A 78 -5.74 6.49 -2.16
C GLY A 78 -4.89 6.11 -0.94
N PHE A 79 -5.49 5.72 0.19
CA PHE A 79 -4.75 5.17 1.32
C PHE A 79 -4.01 3.87 0.99
N LEU A 80 -4.46 3.08 0.01
CA LEU A 80 -3.72 1.90 -0.46
C LEU A 80 -2.41 2.29 -1.17
N ILE A 81 -2.37 3.48 -1.75
CA ILE A 81 -1.20 4.02 -2.48
C ILE A 81 -0.18 4.58 -1.49
N VAL A 82 -0.62 5.42 -0.54
CA VAL A 82 0.28 6.11 0.42
C VAL A 82 0.43 5.39 1.76
N GLY A 83 -0.36 4.34 2.02
CA GLY A 83 -0.40 3.62 3.28
C GLY A 83 0.96 3.19 3.82
N PRO A 84 1.89 2.69 2.99
CA PRO A 84 3.22 2.31 3.46
C PRO A 84 4.00 3.47 4.08
N PHE A 85 3.80 4.71 3.64
CA PHE A 85 4.40 5.90 4.26
C PHE A 85 3.80 6.22 5.62
N LEU A 86 2.48 6.10 5.74
CA LEU A 86 1.81 6.30 7.03
C LEU A 86 2.25 5.24 8.05
N ALA A 87 2.74 4.09 7.60
CA ALA A 87 3.17 2.97 8.43
C ALA A 87 4.64 3.01 8.87
N ILE A 88 5.43 4.05 8.55
CA ILE A 88 6.87 4.12 8.90
C ILE A 88 7.10 3.92 10.41
N GLY A 89 6.28 4.51 11.27
CA GLY A 89 6.42 4.32 12.72
C GLY A 89 6.08 2.90 13.18
N LEU A 90 5.18 2.21 12.48
CA LEU A 90 4.84 0.81 12.75
C LEU A 90 6.01 -0.11 12.35
N TYR A 91 6.67 0.19 11.23
CA TYR A 91 7.90 -0.49 10.82
C TYR A 91 9.00 -0.31 11.85
N GLU A 92 9.17 0.90 12.41
CA GLU A 92 10.13 1.16 13.48
C GLU A 92 9.86 0.34 14.73
N LYS A 93 8.59 0.23 15.14
CA LYS A 93 8.23 -0.62 16.27
C LYS A 93 8.57 -2.09 16.00
N SER A 94 8.25 -2.63 14.83
CA SER A 94 8.59 -4.02 14.48
C SER A 94 10.10 -4.25 14.42
N ARG A 95 10.86 -3.28 13.88
CA ARG A 95 12.33 -3.31 13.87
C ARG A 95 12.92 -3.38 15.28
N ARG A 96 12.46 -2.51 16.19
CA ARG A 96 12.91 -2.50 17.59
C ARG A 96 12.54 -3.78 18.33
N LEU A 97 11.35 -4.31 18.06
CA LEU A 97 10.89 -5.58 18.61
C LEU A 97 11.80 -6.75 18.22
N GLU A 98 12.31 -6.78 16.99
CA GLU A 98 13.31 -7.76 16.54
C GLU A 98 14.67 -7.57 17.22
N GLN A 99 15.05 -6.32 17.51
CA GLN A 99 16.34 -5.96 18.11
C GLN A 99 16.34 -6.08 19.64
N GLY A 100 15.19 -6.29 20.28
CA GLY A 100 15.05 -6.28 21.74
C GLY A 100 15.10 -4.88 22.36
N ASP A 101 14.94 -3.84 21.54
CA ASP A 101 15.03 -2.45 21.96
C ASP A 101 13.74 -1.96 22.64
N PRO A 102 13.83 -0.94 23.53
CA PRO A 102 12.66 -0.32 24.12
C PRO A 102 11.68 0.25 23.08
N ILE A 103 10.40 -0.07 23.28
CA ILE A 103 9.28 0.34 22.42
C ILE A 103 8.58 1.54 23.06
N GLY A 104 8.30 2.57 22.27
CA GLY A 104 7.47 3.68 22.71
C GLY A 104 6.97 4.53 21.55
N LEU A 105 5.84 5.21 21.75
CA LEU A 105 5.24 6.09 20.74
C LEU A 105 6.21 7.17 20.26
N ARG A 106 6.99 7.74 21.18
CA ARG A 106 8.03 8.73 20.86
C ARG A 106 9.06 8.20 19.86
N ALA A 107 9.47 6.94 20.01
CA ALA A 107 10.43 6.32 19.09
C ALA A 107 9.83 6.07 17.70
N MET A 108 8.54 5.76 17.64
CA MET A 108 7.82 5.56 16.37
C MET A 108 7.61 6.88 15.61
N VAL A 109 7.26 7.96 16.33
CA VAL A 109 7.00 9.28 15.73
C VAL A 109 8.28 10.01 15.36
N LEU A 110 9.32 9.91 16.19
CA LEU A 110 10.63 10.55 15.97
C LEU A 110 11.62 9.64 15.24
N VAL A 111 11.12 8.69 14.46
CA VAL A 111 11.94 7.81 13.63
C VAL A 111 12.83 8.66 12.72
N ARG A 112 14.10 8.27 12.62
CA ARG A 112 15.07 8.87 11.69
C ARG A 112 15.38 7.84 10.60
N PRO A 113 14.66 7.87 9.46
CA PRO A 113 14.94 6.98 8.34
C PRO A 113 16.39 7.12 7.90
N ALA A 114 17.01 6.00 7.51
CA ALA A 114 18.36 6.01 6.97
C ALA A 114 18.48 6.90 5.70
N SER A 115 17.40 7.01 4.93
CA SER A 115 17.30 7.86 3.73
C SER A 115 16.11 8.82 3.77
N GLY A 116 16.02 9.67 4.79
CA GLY A 116 14.85 10.54 5.01
C GLY A 116 14.43 11.42 3.81
N ALA A 117 15.38 12.08 3.13
CA ALA A 117 15.06 12.91 1.96
C ALA A 117 14.56 12.07 0.76
N GLN A 118 15.15 10.89 0.55
CA GLN A 118 14.73 9.96 -0.50
C GLN A 118 13.36 9.35 -0.19
N LEU A 119 13.09 9.11 1.10
CA LEU A 119 11.77 8.70 1.56
C LEU A 119 10.74 9.80 1.25
N ALA A 120 11.02 11.06 1.60
CA ALA A 120 10.13 12.17 1.24
C ALA A 120 9.90 12.28 -0.27
N PHE A 121 10.94 12.09 -1.09
CA PHE A 121 10.83 12.08 -2.55
C PHE A 121 9.98 10.92 -3.08
N ALA A 122 10.17 9.69 -2.59
CA ALA A 122 9.32 8.55 -2.92
C ALA A 122 7.86 8.80 -2.49
N GLY A 123 7.65 9.44 -1.34
CA GLY A 123 6.32 9.85 -0.86
C GLY A 123 5.67 10.87 -1.77
N LEU A 124 6.44 11.85 -2.28
CA LEU A 124 5.99 12.78 -3.30
C LEU A 124 5.57 12.06 -4.59
N LEU A 125 6.36 11.11 -5.08
CA LEU A 125 6.01 10.34 -6.29
C LEU A 125 4.70 9.56 -6.12
N LEU A 126 4.49 8.92 -4.97
CA LEU A 126 3.22 8.24 -4.68
C LEU A 126 2.07 9.24 -4.46
N GLY A 127 2.33 10.41 -3.89
CA GLY A 127 1.36 11.49 -3.79
C GLY A 127 0.91 11.99 -5.16
N LEU A 128 1.84 12.18 -6.09
CA LEU A 128 1.53 12.51 -7.50
C LEU A 128 0.71 11.39 -8.15
N LEU A 129 1.00 10.12 -7.84
CA LEU A 129 0.19 9.00 -8.31
C LEU A 129 -1.25 9.03 -7.75
N VAL A 130 -1.44 9.43 -6.48
CA VAL A 130 -2.79 9.68 -5.92
C VAL A 130 -3.49 10.82 -6.64
N LEU A 131 -2.81 11.94 -6.90
CA LEU A 131 -3.41 13.05 -7.63
C LEU A 131 -3.82 12.64 -9.04
N PHE A 132 -2.98 11.86 -9.73
CA PHE A 132 -3.30 11.29 -11.03
C PHE A 132 -4.50 10.33 -10.95
N TRP A 133 -4.58 9.51 -9.90
CA TRP A 133 -5.72 8.65 -9.63
C TRP A 133 -7.02 9.44 -9.41
N LEU A 134 -7.00 10.51 -8.61
CA LEU A 134 -8.17 11.35 -8.39
C LEU A 134 -8.67 11.98 -9.70
N ARG A 135 -7.74 12.43 -10.58
CA ARG A 135 -8.10 12.92 -11.91
C ARG A 135 -8.70 11.83 -12.79
N ALA A 136 -8.14 10.62 -12.76
CA ALA A 136 -8.71 9.49 -13.49
C ALA A 136 -10.13 9.15 -12.99
N ALA A 137 -10.37 9.25 -11.67
CA ALA A 137 -11.69 9.04 -11.09
C ALA A 137 -12.71 10.11 -11.53
N ASP A 138 -12.31 11.38 -11.60
CA ASP A 138 -13.16 12.45 -12.17
C ASP A 138 -13.54 12.13 -13.63
N LEU A 139 -12.58 11.69 -14.44
CA LEU A 139 -12.83 11.32 -15.84
C LEU A 139 -13.74 10.10 -15.97
N LEU A 140 -13.58 9.10 -15.10
CA LEU A 140 -14.48 7.95 -15.03
C LEU A 140 -15.89 8.38 -14.66
N TYR A 141 -16.04 9.24 -13.64
CA TYR A 141 -17.35 9.77 -13.28
C TYR A 141 -18.00 10.49 -14.47
N ALA A 142 -17.25 11.38 -15.13
CA ALA A 142 -17.72 12.10 -16.32
C ALA A 142 -18.08 11.18 -17.49
N LEU A 143 -17.39 10.04 -17.66
CA LEU A 143 -17.68 9.05 -18.69
C LEU A 143 -19.06 8.39 -18.48
N PHE A 144 -19.45 8.14 -17.23
CA PHE A 144 -20.72 7.45 -16.92
C PHE A 144 -21.91 8.41 -16.71
N PHE A 145 -21.67 9.58 -16.13
CA PHE A 145 -22.71 10.55 -15.75
C PHE A 145 -22.72 11.82 -16.62
N GLY A 146 -21.75 11.96 -17.54
CA GLY A 146 -21.60 13.13 -18.41
C GLY A 146 -20.93 14.32 -17.71
N LEU A 147 -20.80 15.44 -18.44
CA LEU A 147 -20.25 16.71 -17.95
C LEU A 147 -21.29 17.58 -17.23
N GLY A 148 -22.41 16.99 -16.79
CA GLY A 148 -23.49 17.69 -16.10
C GLY A 148 -23.07 18.15 -14.69
N PRO A 149 -23.81 19.08 -14.08
CA PRO A 149 -23.55 19.51 -12.70
C PRO A 149 -23.57 18.31 -11.76
N ILE A 150 -22.50 18.15 -10.99
CA ILE A 150 -22.37 17.07 -10.01
C ILE A 150 -23.50 17.23 -8.99
N PRO A 151 -24.35 16.21 -8.77
CA PRO A 151 -25.44 16.27 -7.80
C PRO A 151 -24.92 16.61 -6.40
N ALA A 152 -25.79 17.17 -5.55
CA ALA A 152 -25.47 17.36 -4.15
C ALA A 152 -25.00 16.04 -3.52
N ALA A 153 -24.11 16.12 -2.53
CA ALA A 153 -23.36 14.99 -1.98
C ALA A 153 -24.22 13.77 -1.58
N GLY A 154 -25.46 13.99 -1.11
CA GLY A 154 -26.41 12.91 -0.78
C GLY A 154 -26.96 12.18 -2.01
N ASP A 155 -27.29 12.92 -3.08
CA ASP A 155 -27.84 12.36 -4.31
C ASP A 155 -26.76 11.61 -5.11
N ALA A 156 -25.50 12.03 -5.02
CA ALA A 156 -24.38 11.36 -5.70
C ALA A 156 -24.15 9.93 -5.19
N VAL A 157 -24.28 9.69 -3.88
CA VAL A 157 -24.13 8.35 -3.29
C VAL A 157 -25.31 7.45 -3.65
N LEU A 158 -26.54 7.97 -3.56
CA LEU A 158 -27.76 7.25 -3.94
C LEU A 158 -27.74 6.88 -5.43
N ASN A 159 -27.35 7.80 -6.30
CA ASN A 159 -27.19 7.53 -7.73
C ASN A 159 -26.14 6.45 -8.03
N LEU A 160 -25.12 6.30 -7.18
CA LEU A 160 -24.07 5.30 -7.36
C LEU A 160 -24.55 3.88 -7.02
N ILE A 161 -25.43 3.74 -6.03
CA ILE A 161 -25.91 2.43 -5.54
C ILE A 161 -27.25 2.00 -6.17
N ASP A 162 -28.10 2.93 -6.58
CA ASP A 162 -29.45 2.62 -7.06
C ASP A 162 -29.57 2.59 -8.60
N THR A 163 -28.53 3.00 -9.33
CA THR A 163 -28.57 3.06 -10.80
C THR A 163 -27.65 2.04 -11.47
N PRO A 164 -28.07 1.43 -12.60
CA PRO A 164 -27.18 0.55 -13.38
C PRO A 164 -25.88 1.22 -13.82
N ARG A 165 -25.93 2.54 -14.09
CA ARG A 165 -24.75 3.34 -14.42
C ARG A 165 -23.80 3.47 -13.23
N GLY A 166 -24.34 3.65 -12.03
CA GLY A 166 -23.58 3.67 -10.78
C GLY A 166 -22.84 2.35 -10.53
N TRP A 167 -23.52 1.21 -10.70
CA TRP A 167 -22.88 -0.11 -10.62
C TRP A 167 -21.78 -0.31 -11.66
N ALA A 168 -22.01 0.12 -12.91
CA ALA A 168 -20.99 0.06 -13.95
C ALA A 168 -19.75 0.93 -13.59
N LEU A 169 -19.97 2.14 -13.06
CA LEU A 169 -18.89 2.99 -12.55
C LEU A 169 -18.15 2.33 -11.38
N LEU A 170 -18.86 1.69 -10.45
CA LEU A 170 -18.23 0.98 -9.32
C LEU A 170 -17.33 -0.16 -9.81
N VAL A 171 -17.79 -0.98 -10.76
CA VAL A 171 -17.01 -2.09 -11.31
C VAL A 171 -15.79 -1.57 -12.06
N VAL A 172 -15.98 -0.67 -13.03
CA VAL A 172 -14.89 -0.13 -13.85
C VAL A 172 -13.92 0.68 -12.99
N GLY A 173 -14.44 1.53 -12.11
CA GLY A 173 -13.66 2.31 -11.15
C GLY A 173 -12.85 1.44 -10.19
N SER A 174 -13.40 0.31 -9.74
CA SER A 174 -12.65 -0.65 -8.91
C SER A 174 -11.54 -1.36 -9.68
N LEU A 175 -11.76 -1.69 -10.96
CA LEU A 175 -10.72 -2.29 -11.81
C LEU A 175 -9.57 -1.31 -12.08
N VAL A 176 -9.90 -0.07 -12.46
CA VAL A 176 -8.89 0.97 -12.71
C VAL A 176 -8.19 1.33 -11.40
N GLY A 177 -8.93 1.56 -10.32
CA GLY A 177 -8.36 1.84 -8.99
C GLY A 177 -7.50 0.69 -8.47
N GLY A 178 -7.90 -0.55 -8.75
CA GLY A 178 -7.12 -1.76 -8.45
C GLY A 178 -5.79 -1.79 -9.19
N LEU A 179 -5.73 -1.34 -10.44
CA LEU A 179 -4.48 -1.21 -11.19
C LEU A 179 -3.55 -0.17 -10.57
N PHE A 180 -4.08 1.00 -10.20
CA PHE A 180 -3.31 2.03 -9.49
C PHE A 180 -2.79 1.53 -8.14
N ALA A 181 -3.64 0.87 -7.38
CA ALA A 181 -3.28 0.28 -6.09
C ALA A 181 -2.22 -0.82 -6.26
N ALA A 182 -2.35 -1.71 -7.24
CA ALA A 182 -1.38 -2.76 -7.51
C ALA A 182 -0.02 -2.20 -7.94
N PHE A 183 -0.02 -1.17 -8.78
CA PHE A 183 1.20 -0.49 -9.20
C PHE A 183 1.89 0.22 -8.03
N ALA A 184 1.13 0.99 -7.25
CA ALA A 184 1.64 1.65 -6.04
C ALA A 184 2.16 0.65 -5.01
N PHE A 185 1.44 -0.44 -4.79
CA PHE A 185 1.84 -1.53 -3.92
C PHE A 185 3.19 -2.12 -4.36
N ALA A 186 3.35 -2.45 -5.65
CA ALA A 186 4.60 -2.99 -6.15
C ALA A 186 5.78 -2.00 -5.99
N LEU A 187 5.54 -0.70 -6.17
CA LEU A 187 6.56 0.33 -6.00
C LEU A 187 6.94 0.57 -4.54
N SER A 188 6.03 0.40 -3.60
CA SER A 188 6.19 0.89 -2.22
C SER A 188 6.40 -0.21 -1.18
N LEU A 189 5.85 -1.41 -1.41
CA LEU A 189 5.80 -2.51 -0.44
C LEU A 189 7.16 -2.79 0.20
N PHE A 190 8.21 -2.86 -0.61
CA PHE A 190 9.58 -3.08 -0.13
C PHE A 190 10.43 -1.82 -0.17
N ALA A 191 10.05 -0.80 -0.94
CA ALA A 191 10.82 0.44 -1.03
C ALA A 191 10.80 1.22 0.28
N VAL A 192 9.62 1.38 0.91
CA VAL A 192 9.52 2.18 2.13
C VAL A 192 10.32 1.58 3.30
N PRO A 193 10.19 0.28 3.63
CA PRO A 193 11.03 -0.33 4.65
C PRO A 193 12.52 -0.27 4.29
N THR A 194 12.88 -0.40 3.02
CA THR A 194 14.28 -0.26 2.56
C THR A 194 14.82 1.15 2.80
N LEU A 195 14.09 2.20 2.41
CA LEU A 195 14.51 3.60 2.60
C LEU A 195 14.54 3.99 4.09
N MET A 196 13.72 3.33 4.90
CA MET A 196 13.76 3.48 6.34
C MET A 196 15.00 2.83 6.96
N ALA A 197 15.32 1.59 6.58
CA ALA A 197 16.38 0.80 7.20
C ALA A 197 17.77 1.04 6.59
N GLU A 198 17.85 1.46 5.32
CA GLU A 198 19.10 1.49 4.55
C GLU A 198 19.32 2.82 3.83
N LYS A 199 20.59 3.15 3.60
CA LYS A 199 21.01 4.30 2.78
C LYS A 199 20.85 3.94 1.30
N ARG A 200 19.77 4.39 0.67
CA ARG A 200 19.43 4.06 -0.72
C ARG A 200 18.68 5.19 -1.40
N ASP A 201 18.93 5.35 -2.68
CA ASP A 201 18.19 6.26 -3.55
C ASP A 201 16.72 5.80 -3.75
N ALA A 202 15.80 6.75 -3.85
CA ALA A 202 14.36 6.49 -3.94
C ALA A 202 13.98 5.68 -5.19
N LEU A 203 14.44 6.11 -6.37
CA LEU A 203 14.12 5.45 -7.64
C LEU A 203 14.69 4.05 -7.66
N THR A 204 15.91 3.88 -7.13
CA THR A 204 16.55 2.58 -6.97
C THR A 204 15.76 1.67 -6.03
N ALA A 205 15.28 2.19 -4.90
CA ALA A 205 14.49 1.40 -3.93
C ALA A 205 13.11 1.01 -4.51
N MET A 206 12.45 1.93 -5.21
CA MET A 206 11.15 1.68 -5.86
C MET A 206 11.27 0.69 -7.02
N GLY A 207 12.30 0.84 -7.86
CA GLY A 207 12.60 -0.11 -8.95
C GLY A 207 12.92 -1.51 -8.42
N LEU A 208 13.69 -1.59 -7.32
CA LEU A 208 13.96 -2.87 -6.65
C LEU A 208 12.70 -3.46 -6.04
N SER A 209 11.83 -2.65 -5.43
CA SER A 209 10.54 -3.10 -4.89
C SER A 209 9.68 -3.71 -5.99
N LEU A 210 9.58 -3.03 -7.15
CA LEU A 210 8.84 -3.51 -8.30
C LEU A 210 9.40 -4.85 -8.81
N ALA A 211 10.71 -4.92 -9.05
CA ALA A 211 11.38 -6.13 -9.50
C ALA A 211 11.23 -7.30 -8.51
N THR A 212 11.29 -7.00 -7.21
CA THR A 212 11.14 -8.02 -6.15
C THR A 212 9.70 -8.51 -6.05
N THR A 213 8.73 -7.60 -6.19
CA THR A 213 7.30 -7.94 -6.19
C THR A 213 6.94 -8.84 -7.38
N THR A 214 7.41 -8.49 -8.58
CA THR A 214 7.12 -9.28 -9.81
C THR A 214 7.83 -10.63 -9.85
N GLN A 215 8.91 -10.80 -9.09
CA GLN A 215 9.60 -12.08 -8.95
C GLN A 215 9.09 -12.93 -7.79
N ASN A 216 8.24 -12.38 -6.92
CA ASN A 216 7.61 -13.07 -5.80
C ASN A 216 6.09 -12.84 -5.81
N LEU A 217 5.47 -13.03 -6.98
CA LEU A 217 4.05 -12.68 -7.20
C LEU A 217 3.10 -13.43 -6.27
N ALA A 218 3.27 -14.74 -6.07
CA ALA A 218 2.35 -15.53 -5.26
C ALA A 218 2.16 -14.99 -3.83
N PRO A 219 3.23 -14.76 -3.03
CA PRO A 219 3.09 -14.19 -1.70
C PRO A 219 2.71 -12.70 -1.73
N CYS A 220 3.13 -11.94 -2.75
CA CYS A 220 2.78 -10.52 -2.86
C CYS A 220 1.29 -10.32 -3.19
N ILE A 221 0.71 -11.12 -4.08
CA ILE A 221 -0.72 -11.12 -4.40
C ILE A 221 -1.53 -11.53 -3.17
N ALA A 222 -1.10 -12.59 -2.47
CA ALA A 222 -1.74 -13.01 -1.23
C ALA A 222 -1.70 -11.90 -0.16
N TRP A 223 -0.57 -11.20 -0.02
CA TRP A 223 -0.47 -10.05 0.87
C TRP A 223 -1.36 -8.89 0.44
N GLY A 224 -1.37 -8.57 -0.85
CA GLY A 224 -2.26 -7.57 -1.44
C GLY A 224 -3.73 -7.87 -1.17
N ALA A 225 -4.14 -9.15 -1.19
CA ALA A 225 -5.50 -9.55 -0.85
C ALA A 225 -5.86 -9.26 0.63
N PHE A 226 -4.93 -9.44 1.57
CA PHE A 226 -5.15 -9.04 2.97
C PHE A 226 -5.26 -7.53 3.11
N VAL A 227 -4.44 -6.77 2.38
CA VAL A 227 -4.49 -5.31 2.39
C VAL A 227 -5.82 -4.80 1.83
N VAL A 228 -6.25 -5.30 0.67
CA VAL A 228 -7.53 -4.94 0.05
C VAL A 228 -8.72 -5.39 0.92
N GLY A 229 -8.71 -6.62 1.43
CA GLY A 229 -9.75 -7.13 2.31
C GLY A 229 -9.86 -6.34 3.61
N GLY A 230 -8.72 -5.97 4.21
CA GLY A 230 -8.69 -5.10 5.39
C GLY A 230 -9.22 -3.70 5.11
N MET A 231 -8.93 -3.15 3.93
CA MET A 231 -9.47 -1.85 3.50
C MET A 231 -10.98 -1.92 3.25
N ALA A 232 -11.47 -2.99 2.63
CA ALA A 232 -12.89 -3.21 2.40
C ALA A 232 -13.67 -3.35 3.73
N LEU A 233 -13.13 -4.12 4.68
CA LEU A 233 -13.69 -4.23 6.04
C LEU A 233 -13.67 -2.89 6.77
N SER A 234 -12.62 -2.10 6.59
CA SER A 234 -12.54 -0.75 7.12
C SER A 234 -13.61 0.16 6.52
N ALA A 235 -13.79 0.17 5.20
CA ALA A 235 -14.84 0.94 4.55
C ALA A 235 -16.24 0.53 5.05
N ALA A 236 -16.51 -0.77 5.17
CA ALA A 236 -17.78 -1.31 5.66
C ALA A 236 -18.10 -0.91 7.11
N THR A 237 -17.08 -0.61 7.92
CA THR A 237 -17.23 -0.20 9.33
C THR A 237 -17.13 1.32 9.52
N GLY A 238 -17.29 2.11 8.45
CA GLY A 238 -17.18 3.57 8.53
C GLY A 238 -15.76 4.04 8.85
N LEU A 239 -14.75 3.25 8.47
CA LEU A 239 -13.31 3.41 8.72
C LEU A 239 -12.83 3.09 10.14
N LEU A 240 -13.72 2.72 11.07
CA LEU A 240 -13.34 2.39 12.44
C LEU A 240 -12.39 1.20 12.53
N ALA A 241 -12.54 0.18 11.66
CA ALA A 241 -11.64 -0.97 11.69
C ALA A 241 -10.19 -0.61 11.30
N LEU A 242 -9.92 0.55 10.66
CA LEU A 242 -8.55 1.01 10.41
C LEU A 242 -7.74 1.15 11.70
N ILE A 243 -8.39 1.45 12.83
CA ILE A 243 -7.72 1.58 14.13
C ILE A 243 -6.89 0.32 14.46
N VAL A 244 -7.39 -0.86 14.07
CA VAL A 244 -6.74 -2.15 14.31
C VAL A 244 -6.07 -2.69 13.05
N ILE A 245 -6.76 -2.63 11.91
CA ILE A 245 -6.29 -3.20 10.64
C ILE A 245 -5.02 -2.51 10.15
N PHE A 246 -4.97 -1.18 10.20
CA PHE A 246 -3.82 -0.44 9.70
C PHE A 246 -2.53 -0.79 10.46
N PRO A 247 -2.51 -0.81 11.81
CA PRO A 247 -1.34 -1.29 12.55
C PRO A 247 -0.91 -2.71 12.22
N VAL A 248 -1.85 -3.64 12.12
CA VAL A 248 -1.56 -5.05 11.84
C VAL A 248 -0.90 -5.21 10.48
N LEU A 249 -1.45 -4.55 9.44
CA LEU A 249 -0.89 -4.58 8.09
C LEU A 249 0.46 -3.87 8.01
N GLY A 250 0.65 -2.77 8.75
CA GLY A 250 1.94 -2.10 8.84
C GLY A 250 3.02 -3.02 9.44
N HIS A 251 2.74 -3.63 10.60
CA HIS A 251 3.68 -4.58 11.20
C HIS A 251 3.92 -5.79 10.29
N GLY A 252 2.88 -6.35 9.68
CA GLY A 252 3.05 -7.49 8.78
C GLY A 252 3.87 -7.16 7.52
N THR A 253 3.76 -5.95 6.99
CA THR A 253 4.56 -5.50 5.84
C THR A 253 6.05 -5.42 6.20
N TRP A 254 6.40 -5.05 7.42
CA TRP A 254 7.79 -5.15 7.90
C TRP A 254 8.31 -6.59 7.86
N HIS A 255 7.52 -7.55 8.37
CA HIS A 255 7.87 -8.98 8.32
C HIS A 255 7.96 -9.52 6.91
N ALA A 256 7.10 -9.06 6.00
CA ALA A 256 7.18 -9.38 4.58
C ALA A 256 8.50 -8.91 3.96
N TRP A 257 8.88 -7.65 4.23
CA TRP A 257 10.15 -7.09 3.78
C TRP A 257 11.36 -7.86 4.35
N ARG A 258 11.37 -8.16 5.66
CA ARG A 258 12.44 -8.95 6.29
C ARG A 258 12.59 -10.34 5.67
N ALA A 259 11.48 -11.05 5.45
CA ALA A 259 11.49 -12.37 4.84
C ALA A 259 12.06 -12.36 3.42
N ILE A 260 11.72 -11.33 2.63
CA ILE A 260 12.14 -11.21 1.23
C ILE A 260 13.57 -10.67 1.08
N ARG A 261 14.01 -9.76 1.95
CA ARG A 261 15.41 -9.31 2.01
C ARG A 261 16.35 -10.47 2.36
N GLY A 262 15.86 -11.47 3.10
CA GLY A 262 16.66 -12.55 3.66
C GLY A 262 17.46 -12.06 4.86
N ALA A 263 17.81 -12.97 5.78
CA ALA A 263 18.76 -12.67 6.83
C ALA A 263 20.12 -12.40 6.16
N THR A 264 20.52 -11.13 6.03
CA THR A 264 21.95 -10.85 6.02
C THR A 264 22.50 -11.22 7.40
N PRO A 265 23.62 -11.96 7.48
CA PRO A 265 24.30 -12.26 8.73
C PRO A 265 24.67 -10.99 9.50
#